data_AF-A0A534LFW2-F1
#
_entry.id   AF-A0A534LFW2-F1
#
_cell.length_a   1.000
_cell.length_b   1.000
_cell.length_c   1.000
_cell.angle_alpha   90.00
_cell.angle_beta   90.00
_cell.angle_gamma   90.00
#
_symmetry.space_group_name_H-M   'P 1'
#
loop_
_entity.id
_entity.type
_entity.pdbx_description
1 polymer ?
#
loop_
_entity_poly.entity_id
_entity_poly.type
_entity_poly.pdbx_seq_one_letter_code
_entity_poly.pdbx_strand_id
1 'polypeptide(L)'
;MRRALGAALTAILLVVVALLGSGLVPIAAPVTIARPGHLSPEATGNFDQFVVVLMENHDLADIYGPATYMTQLADQYAFSQHWQSITNPSQPNYIAVIGGSTFGVSGDGNHPNLNHPTIVDVIENSGHTWKAFAESAGGSGCGLSP
;
A
#
# COMPACT_ATOMS: atom_id res chain seq x y z
N MET A 1 -38.45 -56.77 15.24
CA MET A 1 -38.90 -55.73 14.29
C MET A 1 -39.26 -54.37 14.92
N ARG A 2 -39.45 -54.23 16.24
CA ARG A 2 -39.84 -52.93 16.86
C ARG A 2 -38.70 -51.96 17.21
N ARG A 3 -37.42 -52.38 17.11
CA ARG A 3 -36.26 -51.54 17.45
C ARG A 3 -35.67 -50.74 16.27
N ALA A 4 -36.03 -51.07 15.04
CA ALA A 4 -35.53 -50.38 13.83
C ALA A 4 -36.38 -49.16 13.43
N LEU A 5 -37.64 -49.08 13.88
CA LEU A 5 -38.52 -47.93 13.57
C LEU A 5 -38.15 -46.66 14.35
N GLY A 6 -37.63 -46.80 15.58
CA GLY A 6 -37.29 -45.66 16.43
C GLY A 6 -36.09 -44.85 15.95
N ALA A 7 -35.12 -45.51 15.29
CA ALA A 7 -33.91 -44.87 14.76
C ALA A 7 -34.17 -44.07 13.47
N ALA A 8 -35.14 -44.49 12.66
CA ALA A 8 -35.50 -43.78 11.43
C ALA A 8 -36.25 -42.47 11.73
N LEU A 9 -37.11 -42.46 12.76
CA LEU A 9 -37.84 -41.25 13.20
C LEU A 9 -36.92 -40.20 13.83
N THR A 10 -35.90 -40.59 14.59
CA THR A 10 -34.91 -39.66 15.15
C THR A 10 -33.95 -39.09 14.10
N ALA A 11 -33.58 -39.88 13.09
CA ALA A 11 -32.74 -39.39 11.98
C ALA A 11 -33.47 -38.37 11.10
N ILE A 12 -34.77 -38.56 10.83
CA ILE A 12 -35.58 -37.61 10.05
C ILE A 12 -35.80 -36.29 10.82
N LEU A 13 -35.99 -36.36 12.15
CA LEU A 13 -36.15 -35.16 12.99
C LEU A 13 -34.86 -34.31 13.03
N LEU A 14 -33.68 -34.94 13.04
CA LEU A 14 -32.39 -34.24 13.00
C LEU A 14 -32.11 -33.54 11.66
N VAL A 15 -32.55 -34.11 10.54
CA VAL A 15 -32.39 -33.51 9.20
C VAL A 15 -33.32 -32.30 9.01
N VAL A 16 -34.53 -32.32 9.57
CA VAL A 16 -35.47 -31.17 9.49
C VAL A 16 -35.00 -30.00 10.36
N VAL A 17 -34.40 -30.25 11.53
CA VAL A 17 -33.81 -29.20 12.37
C VAL A 17 -32.57 -28.58 11.72
N ALA A 18 -31.75 -29.37 11.01
CA ALA A 18 -30.58 -28.86 10.28
C ALA A 18 -30.96 -27.98 9.07
N LEU A 19 -32.08 -28.26 8.40
CA LEU A 19 -32.55 -27.49 7.24
C LEU A 19 -33.29 -26.19 7.62
N LEU A 20 -33.80 -26.08 8.84
CA LEU A 20 -34.45 -24.85 9.34
C LEU A 20 -33.46 -23.85 9.96
N GLY A 21 -32.20 -24.25 10.20
CA GLY A 21 -31.15 -23.41 10.78
C GLY A 21 -30.38 -22.54 9.77
N SER A 22 -30.59 -22.69 8.47
CA SER A 22 -29.81 -22.00 7.42
C SER A 22 -30.36 -20.62 7.01
N GLY A 23 -31.33 -20.08 7.75
CA GLY A 23 -32.11 -18.91 7.33
C GLY A 23 -31.57 -17.53 7.71
N LEU A 24 -30.42 -17.40 8.38
CA LEU A 24 -29.89 -16.09 8.81
C LEU A 24 -28.41 -15.95 8.47
N VAL A 25 -28.11 -15.80 7.18
CA VAL A 25 -26.92 -15.05 6.79
C VAL A 25 -27.31 -13.58 6.93
N PRO A 26 -26.77 -12.80 7.89
CA PRO A 26 -26.99 -11.37 7.87
C PRO A 26 -26.41 -10.87 6.55
N ILE A 27 -27.27 -10.36 5.67
CA ILE A 27 -26.84 -9.60 4.50
C ILE A 27 -26.05 -8.44 5.08
N ALA A 28 -24.72 -8.47 4.89
CA ALA A 28 -23.87 -7.38 5.30
C ALA A 28 -24.47 -6.09 4.72
N ALA A 29 -24.74 -5.12 5.59
CA ALA A 29 -25.20 -3.81 5.14
C ALA A 29 -24.22 -3.32 4.08
N PRO A 30 -24.70 -2.67 3.00
CA PRO A 30 -23.80 -2.09 2.02
C PRO A 30 -22.80 -1.20 2.76
N VAL A 31 -21.51 -1.54 2.64
CA VAL A 31 -20.44 -0.67 3.11
C VAL A 31 -20.62 0.61 2.32
N THR A 32 -21.02 1.68 3.00
CA THR A 32 -20.89 3.02 2.43
C THR A 32 -19.39 3.25 2.30
N ILE A 33 -18.83 2.92 1.14
CA ILE A 33 -17.51 3.40 0.76
C ILE A 33 -17.66 4.91 0.80
N ALA A 34 -17.01 5.56 1.76
CA ALA A 34 -16.89 6.99 1.77
C ALA A 34 -16.42 7.36 0.37
N ARG A 35 -17.29 8.05 -0.39
CA ARG A 35 -16.91 8.57 -1.70
C ARG A 35 -15.60 9.30 -1.46
N PRO A 36 -14.53 9.03 -2.24
CA PRO A 36 -13.33 9.85 -2.16
C PRO A 36 -13.85 11.28 -2.17
N GLY A 37 -13.56 12.04 -1.10
CA GLY A 37 -13.95 13.44 -1.07
C GLY A 37 -13.58 14.02 -2.42
N HIS A 38 -14.45 14.85 -3.01
CA HIS A 38 -14.06 15.56 -4.21
C HIS A 38 -12.69 16.16 -3.89
N LEU A 39 -11.64 15.67 -4.54
CA LEU A 39 -10.35 16.33 -4.52
C LEU A 39 -10.68 17.66 -5.18
N SER A 40 -10.88 18.69 -4.37
CA SER A 40 -11.01 20.04 -4.89
C SER A 40 -9.83 20.22 -5.84
N PRO A 41 -10.02 20.71 -7.07
CA PRO A 41 -8.91 21.10 -7.93
C PRO A 41 -8.09 22.26 -7.34
N GLU A 42 -8.25 22.59 -6.05
CA GLU A 42 -7.48 23.55 -5.27
C GLU A 42 -6.07 23.04 -4.93
N ALA A 43 -5.45 22.28 -5.82
CA ALA A 43 -4.02 22.46 -6.06
C ALA A 43 -3.84 23.68 -6.98
N THR A 44 -4.38 24.84 -6.57
CA THR A 44 -4.10 26.15 -7.19
C THR A 44 -2.81 26.73 -6.66
N GLY A 45 -2.24 26.14 -5.60
CA GLY A 45 -0.94 26.50 -5.07
C GLY A 45 0.15 25.85 -5.90
N ASN A 46 0.82 26.64 -6.73
CA ASN A 46 2.18 26.30 -7.12
C ASN A 46 2.96 26.06 -5.82
N PHE A 47 3.56 24.88 -5.67
CA PHE A 47 4.49 24.62 -4.58
C PHE A 47 5.89 25.06 -5.03
N ASP A 48 6.68 25.60 -4.11
CA ASP A 48 8.08 25.91 -4.41
C ASP A 48 8.94 24.63 -4.40
N GLN A 49 8.55 23.64 -3.59
CA GLN A 49 9.28 22.38 -3.41
C GLN A 49 8.33 21.21 -3.18
N PHE A 50 8.67 20.07 -3.79
CA PHE A 50 8.07 18.77 -3.51
C PHE A 50 9.11 17.87 -2.86
N VAL A 51 8.83 17.40 -1.65
CA VAL A 51 9.77 16.59 -0.86
C VAL A 51 9.12 15.25 -0.54
N VAL A 52 9.82 14.17 -0.89
CA VAL A 52 9.44 12.80 -0.55
C VAL A 52 10.45 12.24 0.43
N VAL A 53 9.97 11.75 1.56
CA VAL A 53 10.78 11.07 2.58
C VAL A 53 10.37 9.61 2.62
N LEU A 54 11.32 8.71 2.36
CA LEU A 54 11.12 7.27 2.45
C LEU A 54 11.71 6.75 3.76
N MET A 55 10.87 6.12 4.57
CA MET A 55 11.29 5.47 5.82
C MET A 55 11.58 4.00 5.51
N GLU A 56 12.84 3.64 5.39
CA GLU A 56 13.26 2.28 5.08
C GLU A 56 12.90 1.31 6.21
N ASN A 57 12.43 0.10 5.85
CA ASN A 57 12.17 -1.02 6.77
C ASN A 57 11.18 -0.73 7.90
N HIS A 58 10.20 0.14 7.66
CA HIS A 58 9.14 0.44 8.63
C HIS A 58 7.76 0.14 8.06
N ASP A 59 6.97 -0.61 8.81
CA ASP A 59 5.56 -0.79 8.54
C ASP A 59 4.73 0.35 9.14
N LEU A 60 3.48 0.46 8.70
CA LEU A 60 2.58 1.51 9.19
C LEU A 60 2.46 1.54 10.71
N ALA A 61 2.42 0.38 11.36
CA ALA A 61 2.30 0.26 12.82
C ALA A 61 3.56 0.75 13.57
N ASP A 62 4.71 0.79 12.91
CA ASP A 62 5.96 1.32 13.48
C ASP A 62 5.97 2.86 13.45
N ILE A 63 5.17 3.47 12.56
CA ILE A 63 5.18 4.91 12.31
C ILE A 63 3.94 5.61 12.89
N TYR A 64 2.74 5.14 12.54
CA TYR A 64 1.49 5.79 12.95
C TYR A 64 1.16 5.46 14.40
N GLY A 65 1.28 6.47 15.28
CA GLY A 65 1.27 6.33 16.73
C GLY A 65 2.66 6.53 17.33
N PRO A 66 3.64 5.64 17.08
CA PRO A 66 4.97 5.75 17.70
C PRO A 66 5.79 6.96 17.24
N ALA A 67 5.71 7.35 15.96
CA ALA A 67 6.44 8.51 15.42
C ALA A 67 5.55 9.76 15.49
N THR A 68 5.66 10.52 16.57
CA THR A 68 4.77 11.65 16.88
C THR A 68 4.65 12.66 15.73
N TYR A 69 5.77 13.06 15.12
CA TYR A 69 5.75 14.06 14.04
C TYR A 69 5.07 13.54 12.76
N MET A 70 5.35 12.29 12.36
CA MET A 70 4.70 11.69 11.19
C MET A 70 3.19 11.47 11.42
N THR A 71 2.83 11.06 12.63
CA THR A 71 1.42 10.89 13.03
C THR A 71 0.67 12.22 12.94
N GLN A 72 1.26 13.31 13.44
CA GLN A 72 0.68 14.65 13.32
C GLN A 72 0.45 15.08 11.87
N LEU A 73 1.40 14.82 10.97
CA LEU A 73 1.24 15.13 9.55
C LEU A 73 0.11 14.31 8.91
N ALA A 74 0.03 13.01 9.21
CA ALA A 74 -1.02 12.13 8.71
C ALA A 74 -2.42 12.56 9.19
N ASP A 75 -2.55 12.90 10.47
CA ASP A 75 -3.81 13.34 11.08
C ASP A 75 -4.27 14.72 10.57
N GLN A 76 -3.32 15.61 10.28
CA GLN A 76 -3.63 16.98 9.84
C GLN A 76 -3.97 17.08 8.35
N TYR A 77 -3.33 16.27 7.51
CA TYR A 77 -3.43 16.39 6.05
C TYR A 77 -4.13 15.18 5.43
N ALA A 78 -3.36 14.34 4.73
CA ALA A 78 -3.85 13.18 4.02
C ALA A 78 -3.10 11.94 4.51
N PHE A 79 -3.85 10.86 4.70
CA PHE A 79 -3.31 9.60 5.16
C PHE A 79 -3.81 8.44 4.28
N SER A 80 -2.86 7.70 3.70
CA SER A 80 -3.14 6.53 2.88
C SER A 80 -2.84 5.25 3.66
N GLN A 81 -3.86 4.43 3.90
CA GLN A 81 -3.75 3.19 4.68
C GLN A 81 -3.44 1.94 3.83
N HIS A 82 -3.42 2.08 2.50
CA HIS A 82 -3.25 0.97 1.56
C HIS A 82 -2.04 1.16 0.63
N TRP A 83 -1.05 1.92 1.06
CA TRP A 83 0.24 1.98 0.39
C TRP A 83 1.10 0.79 0.83
N GLN A 84 1.52 -0.05 -0.12
CA GLN A 84 2.20 -1.32 0.14
C GLN A 84 3.41 -1.48 -0.79
N SER A 85 4.39 -2.30 -0.38
CA SER A 85 5.51 -2.67 -1.24
C SER A 85 5.03 -3.49 -2.44
N ILE A 86 5.76 -3.37 -3.54
CA ILE A 86 5.55 -4.16 -4.76
C ILE A 86 6.19 -5.53 -4.62
N THR A 87 7.38 -5.60 -4.00
CA THR A 87 8.11 -6.84 -3.75
C THR A 87 9.07 -6.68 -2.58
N ASN A 88 9.70 -7.78 -2.16
CA ASN A 88 10.92 -7.76 -1.36
C ASN A 88 12.07 -8.33 -2.19
N PRO A 89 13.30 -7.81 -2.07
CA PRO A 89 13.78 -6.78 -1.14
C PRO A 89 13.47 -5.32 -1.55
N SER A 90 14.03 -4.32 -0.85
CA SER A 90 13.66 -2.91 -0.94
C SER A 90 14.00 -2.24 -2.28
N GLN A 91 15.14 -2.57 -2.90
CA GLN A 91 15.62 -1.85 -4.09
C GLN A 91 14.64 -1.82 -5.29
N PRO A 92 14.00 -2.93 -5.69
CA PRO A 92 12.95 -2.90 -6.71
C PRO A 92 11.81 -1.90 -6.43
N ASN A 93 11.46 -1.66 -5.16
CA ASN A 93 10.41 -0.71 -4.80
C ASN A 93 10.86 0.73 -5.05
N TYR A 94 12.10 1.08 -4.71
CA TYR A 94 12.65 2.41 -4.99
C TYR A 94 12.70 2.70 -6.50
N ILE A 95 13.10 1.70 -7.30
CA ILE A 95 13.09 1.78 -8.77
C ILE A 95 11.66 2.05 -9.27
N ALA A 96 10.66 1.35 -8.73
CA ALA A 96 9.28 1.52 -9.14
C ALA A 96 8.66 2.84 -8.67
N VAL A 97 9.07 3.39 -7.52
CA VAL A 97 8.63 4.73 -7.08
C VAL A 97 9.07 5.82 -8.08
N ILE A 98 10.28 5.69 -8.63
CA ILE A 98 10.86 6.69 -9.53
C ILE A 98 10.49 6.44 -11.01
N GLY A 99 10.42 5.19 -11.44
CA GLY A 99 10.20 4.80 -12.84
C GLY A 99 8.82 4.21 -13.15
N GLY A 100 7.95 4.04 -12.15
CA GLY A 100 6.62 3.45 -12.31
C GLY A 100 6.59 1.94 -12.61
N SER A 101 7.74 1.26 -12.58
CA SER A 101 7.88 -0.18 -12.81
C SER A 101 9.17 -0.68 -12.16
N THR A 102 9.26 -1.98 -11.85
CA THR A 102 10.52 -2.60 -11.41
C THR A 102 11.49 -2.85 -12.56
N PHE A 103 11.04 -2.75 -13.81
CA PHE A 103 11.81 -3.06 -15.03
C PHE A 103 12.49 -4.42 -15.01
N GLY A 104 11.88 -5.41 -14.33
CA GLY A 104 12.40 -6.76 -14.20
C GLY A 104 13.45 -6.93 -13.08
N VAL A 105 13.78 -5.88 -12.33
CA VAL A 105 14.64 -5.98 -11.15
C VAL A 105 13.87 -6.65 -10.01
N SER A 106 14.45 -7.73 -9.46
CA SER A 106 13.80 -8.56 -8.44
C SER A 106 14.60 -8.69 -7.15
N GLY A 107 15.73 -7.97 -7.02
CA GLY A 107 16.66 -8.13 -5.91
C GLY A 107 17.55 -6.92 -5.72
N ASP A 108 18.25 -6.89 -4.59
CA ASP A 108 19.25 -5.88 -4.28
C ASP A 108 20.55 -6.14 -5.05
N GLY A 109 21.25 -5.07 -5.43
CA GLY A 109 22.55 -5.15 -6.06
C GLY A 109 22.83 -3.97 -6.97
N ASN A 110 23.78 -4.15 -7.87
CA ASN A 110 24.09 -3.17 -8.89
C ASN A 110 23.32 -3.51 -10.17
N HIS A 111 22.39 -2.64 -10.57
CA HIS A 111 21.62 -2.75 -11.81
C HIS A 111 21.91 -1.55 -12.69
N PRO A 112 23.11 -1.47 -13.28
CA PRO A 112 23.48 -0.32 -14.11
C PRO A 112 22.63 -0.31 -15.38
N ASN A 113 22.30 0.90 -15.86
CA ASN A 113 21.71 1.13 -17.17
C ASN A 113 20.32 0.50 -17.39
N LEU A 114 19.40 0.63 -16.43
CA LEU A 114 17.98 0.31 -16.67
C LEU A 114 17.41 1.13 -17.85
N ASN A 115 17.93 2.34 -18.10
CA ASN A 115 17.67 3.17 -19.29
C ASN A 115 16.17 3.27 -19.67
N HIS A 116 15.36 3.64 -18.69
CA HIS A 116 13.93 3.91 -18.87
C HIS A 116 13.60 5.32 -18.38
N PRO A 117 12.59 5.99 -18.98
CA PRO A 117 12.11 7.28 -18.48
C PRO A 117 11.62 7.18 -17.04
N THR A 118 11.91 8.21 -16.26
CA THR A 118 11.57 8.33 -14.85
C THR A 118 10.93 9.69 -14.56
N ILE A 119 10.41 9.86 -13.34
CA ILE A 119 9.97 11.19 -12.87
C ILE A 119 11.12 12.21 -12.88
N VAL A 120 12.38 11.78 -12.75
CA VAL A 120 13.54 12.67 -12.82
C VAL A 120 13.66 13.30 -14.22
N ASP A 121 13.51 12.50 -15.28
CA ASP A 121 13.50 13.02 -16.65
C ASP A 121 12.37 14.03 -16.87
N VAL A 122 11.21 13.80 -16.27
CA VAL A 122 10.07 14.74 -16.35
C VAL A 122 10.41 16.05 -15.65
N ILE A 123 11.02 15.99 -14.46
CA ILE A 123 11.45 17.17 -13.70
C ILE A 123 12.49 17.97 -14.49
N GLU A 124 13.54 17.32 -14.99
CA GLU A 124 14.62 17.98 -15.73
C GLU A 124 14.16 18.57 -17.06
N ASN A 125 13.36 17.83 -17.84
CA ASN A 125 12.82 18.32 -19.12
C ASN A 125 11.86 19.51 -18.95
N SER A 126 11.26 19.66 -17.76
CA SER A 126 10.42 20.82 -17.42
C SER A 126 11.23 22.04 -16.96
N GLY A 127 12.55 21.95 -16.88
CA GLY A 127 13.44 23.01 -16.43
C GLY A 127 13.51 23.16 -14.90
N HIS A 128 12.99 22.19 -14.14
CA HIS A 128 13.04 22.19 -12.69
C HIS A 128 14.27 21.42 -12.20
N THR A 129 14.67 21.68 -10.96
CA THR A 129 15.81 21.02 -10.31
C THR A 129 15.32 19.97 -9.33
N TRP A 130 16.18 18.97 -9.08
CA TRP A 130 15.95 17.96 -8.06
C TRP A 130 17.23 17.68 -7.30
N LYS A 131 17.09 17.02 -6.15
CA LYS A 131 18.21 16.51 -5.37
C LYS A 131 17.76 15.29 -4.59
N ALA A 132 18.64 14.30 -4.47
CA ALA A 132 18.44 13.16 -3.60
C ALA A 132 19.45 13.15 -2.45
N PHE A 133 18.99 12.59 -1.35
CA PHE A 133 19.79 12.30 -0.17
C PHE A 133 19.48 10.87 0.22
N ALA A 134 20.50 10.09 0.55
CA ALA A 134 20.33 8.79 1.17
C ALA A 134 21.31 8.67 2.33
N GLU A 135 20.95 7.86 3.30
CA GLU A 135 21.86 7.55 4.40
C GLU A 135 23.16 6.97 3.83
N SER A 136 24.30 7.42 4.37
CA SER A 136 25.63 7.00 3.95
C SER A 136 25.99 7.28 2.48
N ALA A 137 25.20 8.09 1.76
CA ALA A 137 25.57 8.62 0.45
C ALA A 137 26.66 9.69 0.63
N GLY A 138 27.92 9.26 0.53
CA GLY A 138 29.10 10.10 0.73
C GLY A 138 30.42 9.33 0.64
N GLY A 139 30.38 7.99 0.61
CA GLY A 139 31.53 7.14 0.32
C GLY A 139 31.91 7.11 -1.18
N SER A 140 33.08 6.54 -1.47
CA SER A 140 33.58 6.34 -2.85
C SER A 140 32.70 5.35 -3.61
N GLY A 141 31.69 5.83 -4.34
CA GLY A 141 30.93 5.00 -5.28
C GLY A 141 29.46 5.39 -5.53
N CYS A 142 28.85 6.25 -4.72
CA CYS A 142 27.44 6.66 -4.92
C CYS A 142 27.29 8.17 -4.70
N GLY A 143 27.52 8.96 -5.75
CA GLY A 143 27.14 10.36 -5.77
C GLY A 143 25.66 10.48 -6.10
N LEU A 144 24.83 10.91 -5.15
CA LEU A 144 23.45 11.31 -5.39
C LEU A 144 23.41 12.79 -5.80
N SER A 145 24.18 13.14 -6.82
CA SER A 145 24.08 14.43 -7.50
C SER A 145 23.30 14.21 -8.80
N PRO A 146 22.45 15.16 -9.20
CA PRO A 146 22.14 15.35 -10.61
C PRO A 146 23.44 15.44 -11.43
#